data_AF-A0A1J0KKT3-F1
#
_entry.id   AF-A0A1J0KKT3-F1
#
_cell.length_a   1.000
_cell.length_b   1.000
_cell.length_c   1.000
_cell.angle_alpha   90.00
_cell.angle_beta   90.00
_cell.angle_gamma   90.00
#
_symmetry.space_group_name_H-M   'P 1'
#
loop_
_entity.id
_entity.type
_entity.pdbx_description
1 polymer ?
#
loop_
_entity_poly.entity_id
_entity_poly.type
_entity_poly.pdbx_seq_one_letter_code
_entity_poly.pdbx_strand_id
1 'polypeptide(L)'
;TLQFITVTQDNLGLPLESLSLFYGVTVVQIFVFSVMVILSCDKVEKKAEEFIKTCIYIQASTGDENALALANLAKDLRPKFSAAGFFDINQRILPTFFSNLSTYLIIILQFKFSSL
;
A
#
# COMPACT_ATOMS: atom_id res chain seq x y z
N THR A 1 -2.08 -21.97 -9.51
CA THR A 1 -3.27 -21.36 -8.89
C THR A 1 -4.50 -22.25 -8.99
N LEU A 2 -4.91 -22.74 -10.17
CA LEU A 2 -5.96 -23.79 -10.32
C LEU A 2 -5.63 -25.13 -9.63
N GLN A 3 -4.34 -25.50 -9.56
CA GLN A 3 -3.90 -26.70 -8.82
C GLN A 3 -4.10 -26.60 -7.30
N PHE A 4 -4.08 -25.41 -6.70
CA PHE A 4 -4.32 -25.26 -5.25
C PHE A 4 -5.80 -25.46 -4.90
N ILE A 5 -6.70 -25.04 -5.79
CA ILE A 5 -8.16 -25.17 -5.64
C ILE A 5 -8.57 -26.65 -5.77
N THR A 6 -7.99 -27.38 -6.74
CA THR A 6 -8.27 -28.82 -6.93
C THR A 6 -7.74 -29.66 -5.77
N VAL A 7 -6.52 -29.38 -5.28
CA VAL A 7 -5.93 -30.08 -4.12
C VAL A 7 -6.74 -29.86 -2.82
N THR A 8 -7.37 -28.70 -2.63
CA THR A 8 -8.23 -28.44 -1.45
C THR A 8 -9.62 -29.05 -1.58
N GLN A 9 -10.17 -29.14 -2.79
CA GLN A 9 -11.44 -29.82 -3.06
C GLN A 9 -11.37 -31.32 -2.72
N ASP A 10 -10.28 -31.99 -3.10
CA ASP A 10 -10.08 -33.44 -2.86
C ASP A 10 -9.81 -33.79 -1.39
N ASN A 11 -9.24 -32.88 -0.60
CA ASN A 11 -8.89 -33.14 0.81
C ASN A 11 -10.03 -32.85 1.82
N LEU A 12 -11.03 -32.04 1.46
CA LEU A 12 -12.02 -31.53 2.42
C LEU A 12 -13.47 -31.93 2.10
N GLY A 13 -13.74 -32.50 0.91
CA GLY A 13 -15.07 -33.00 0.54
C GLY A 13 -16.17 -31.93 0.50
N LEU A 14 -15.80 -30.65 0.40
CA LEU A 14 -16.74 -29.52 0.41
C LEU A 14 -17.24 -29.17 -1.00
N PRO A 15 -18.47 -28.64 -1.13
CA PRO A 15 -19.02 -28.23 -2.42
C PRO A 15 -18.24 -27.05 -3.00
N LEU A 16 -18.02 -27.05 -4.33
CA LEU A 16 -17.23 -26.05 -5.08
C LEU A 16 -17.65 -24.60 -4.79
N GLU A 17 -18.96 -24.36 -4.57
CA GLU A 17 -19.51 -23.03 -4.25
C GLU A 17 -19.04 -22.50 -2.89
N SER A 18 -18.84 -23.37 -1.90
CA SER A 18 -18.34 -22.95 -0.59
C SER A 18 -16.86 -22.55 -0.64
N LEU A 19 -16.08 -23.25 -1.47
CA LEU A 19 -14.66 -22.97 -1.68
C LEU A 19 -14.45 -21.67 -2.45
N SER A 20 -15.26 -21.40 -3.48
CA SER A 20 -15.19 -20.16 -4.25
C SER A 20 -15.54 -18.93 -3.40
N LEU A 21 -16.52 -19.07 -2.50
CA LEU A 21 -16.92 -18.01 -1.58
C LEU A 21 -15.81 -17.73 -0.55
N PHE A 22 -15.22 -18.77 0.04
CA PHE A 22 -14.09 -18.62 0.97
C PHE A 22 -12.88 -17.96 0.31
N TYR A 23 -12.58 -18.34 -0.94
CA TYR A 23 -11.52 -17.74 -1.72
C TYR A 23 -11.80 -16.25 -2.00
N GLY A 24 -13.02 -15.91 -2.42
CA GLY A 24 -13.43 -14.53 -2.66
C GLY A 24 -13.26 -13.65 -1.42
N VAL A 25 -13.73 -14.13 -0.26
CA VAL A 25 -13.57 -13.43 1.02
C VAL A 25 -12.08 -13.23 1.35
N THR A 26 -11.26 -14.25 1.17
CA THR A 26 -9.81 -14.18 1.44
C THR A 26 -9.12 -13.13 0.57
N VAL A 27 -9.45 -13.07 -0.73
CA VAL A 27 -8.87 -12.08 -1.66
C VAL A 27 -9.26 -10.67 -1.25
N VAL A 28 -10.55 -10.43 -0.94
CA VAL A 28 -11.03 -9.12 -0.50
C VAL A 28 -10.33 -8.70 0.80
N GLN A 29 -10.18 -9.63 1.74
CA GLN A 29 -9.52 -9.35 3.03
C GLN A 29 -8.05 -8.95 2.83
N ILE A 30 -7.31 -9.68 1.99
CA ILE A 30 -5.91 -9.36 1.67
C ILE A 30 -5.81 -7.98 1.01
N PHE A 31 -6.74 -7.65 0.12
CA PHE A 31 -6.77 -6.35 -0.54
C PHE A 31 -6.99 -5.20 0.46
N VAL A 32 -7.97 -5.36 1.36
CA VAL A 32 -8.26 -4.37 2.42
C VAL A 32 -7.06 -4.18 3.34
N PHE A 33 -6.42 -5.27 3.78
CA PHE A 33 -5.21 -5.18 4.62
C PHE A 33 -4.08 -4.45 3.89
N SER A 34 -3.87 -4.73 2.60
CA SER A 34 -2.84 -4.06 1.81
C SER A 34 -3.07 -2.55 1.72
N VAL A 35 -4.31 -2.12 1.48
CA VAL A 35 -4.69 -0.70 1.49
C VAL A 35 -4.45 -0.07 2.85
N MET A 36 -4.81 -0.75 3.94
CA MET A 36 -4.59 -0.23 5.30
C MET A 36 -3.11 -0.02 5.61
N VAL A 37 -2.25 -0.96 5.21
CA VAL A 37 -0.79 -0.83 5.37
C VAL A 37 -0.26 0.38 4.60
N ILE A 38 -0.65 0.53 3.32
CA ILE A 38 -0.24 1.67 2.48
C ILE A 38 -0.64 3.00 3.12
N LEU A 39 -1.88 3.12 3.60
CA LEU A 39 -2.36 4.34 4.26
C LEU A 39 -1.65 4.61 5.59
N SER A 40 -1.28 3.56 6.31
CA SER A 40 -0.55 3.68 7.58
C SER A 40 0.88 4.16 7.33
N CYS A 41 1.57 3.60 6.33
CA CYS A 41 2.89 4.07 5.89
C CYS A 41 2.86 5.56 5.53
N ASP A 42 1.88 5.99 4.73
CA ASP A 42 1.70 7.40 4.34
C ASP A 42 1.49 8.32 5.55
N LYS A 43 0.67 7.88 6.53
CA LYS A 43 0.47 8.64 7.77
C LYS A 43 1.74 8.75 8.61
N VAL A 44 2.52 7.67 8.71
CA VAL A 44 3.79 7.66 9.46
C VAL A 44 4.78 8.63 8.84
N GLU A 45 4.91 8.64 7.50
CA GLU A 45 5.80 9.59 6.81
C GLU A 45 5.38 11.05 7.06
N LYS A 46 4.09 11.35 6.92
CA LYS A 46 3.56 12.71 7.17
C LYS A 46 3.76 13.14 8.61
N LYS A 47 3.49 12.25 9.58
CA LYS A 47 3.69 12.54 11.01
C LYS A 47 5.16 12.73 11.36
N ALA A 48 6.06 11.97 10.75
CA ALA A 48 7.50 12.18 10.92
C ALA A 48 7.93 13.54 10.35
N GLU A 49 7.40 13.96 9.20
CA GLU A 49 7.70 15.28 8.63
C GLU A 49 7.18 16.44 9.51
N GLU A 50 5.96 16.32 10.05
CA GLU A 50 5.41 17.27 11.03
C GLU A 50 6.27 17.35 12.29
N PHE A 51 6.73 16.20 12.79
CA PHE A 51 7.61 16.13 13.97
C PHE A 51 8.95 16.84 13.70
N ILE A 52 9.61 16.55 12.57
CA ILE A 52 10.86 17.22 12.19
C ILE A 52 10.68 18.74 12.11
N LYS A 53 9.59 19.22 11.48
CA LYS A 53 9.28 20.65 11.40
C LYS A 53 9.10 21.28 12.78
N THR A 54 8.45 20.57 13.70
CA THR A 54 8.24 21.02 15.08
C THR A 54 9.57 21.14 15.83
N CYS A 55 10.47 20.16 15.69
CA CYS A 55 11.81 20.23 16.31
C CYS A 55 12.62 21.42 15.80
N ILE A 56 12.60 21.68 14.48
CA ILE A 56 13.27 22.84 13.89
C ILE A 56 12.68 24.16 14.41
N TYR A 57 11.35 24.24 14.50
CA TYR A 57 10.67 25.43 15.03
C TYR A 57 11.04 25.71 16.49
N ILE A 58 11.04 24.68 17.35
CA ILE A 58 11.43 24.81 18.75
C ILE A 58 12.89 25.26 18.86
N GLN A 59 13.79 24.65 18.09
CA GLN A 59 15.19 25.05 18.06
C GLN A 59 15.35 26.53 17.69
N ALA A 60 14.66 27.00 16.64
CA ALA A 60 14.72 28.40 16.21
C ALA A 60 14.16 29.37 17.26
N SER A 61 13.20 28.93 18.08
CA SER A 61 12.57 29.73 19.12
C SER A 61 13.37 29.75 20.43
N THR A 62 13.94 28.61 20.84
CA THR A 62 14.58 28.44 22.17
C THR A 62 16.10 28.57 22.12
N GLY A 63 16.73 28.37 20.96
CA GLY A 63 18.20 28.38 20.82
C GLY A 63 18.92 27.20 21.49
N ASP A 64 18.18 26.17 21.92
CA ASP A 64 18.71 25.00 22.62
C ASP A 64 19.45 24.05 21.66
N GLU A 65 20.71 23.77 21.96
CA GLU A 65 21.54 22.82 21.19
C GLU A 65 20.99 21.39 21.22
N ASN A 66 20.26 21.01 22.28
CA ASN A 66 19.62 19.68 22.34
C ASN A 66 18.47 19.56 21.34
N ALA A 67 17.76 20.66 21.07
CA ALA A 67 16.71 20.71 20.06
C ALA A 67 17.29 20.60 18.63
N LEU A 68 18.48 21.16 18.38
CA LEU A 68 19.22 20.98 17.13
C LEU A 68 19.60 19.50 16.93
N ALA A 69 20.17 18.87 17.97
CA ALA A 69 20.59 17.47 17.91
C ALA A 69 19.39 16.56 17.62
N LEU A 70 18.24 16.80 18.27
CA LEU A 70 17.01 16.05 18.03
C LEU A 70 16.45 16.28 16.61
N ALA A 71 16.48 17.51 16.11
CA ALA A 71 16.03 17.83 14.75
C ALA A 71 16.89 17.13 13.69
N ASN A 72 18.21 17.08 13.90
CA ASN A 72 19.12 16.37 13.00
C ASN A 72 18.91 14.86 13.06
N LEU A 73 18.79 14.29 14.26
CA LEU A 73 18.48 12.87 14.44
C LEU A 73 17.15 12.48 13.76
N ALA A 74 16.11 13.31 13.92
CA ALA A 74 14.81 13.08 13.31
C ALA A 74 14.85 13.15 11.77
N LYS A 75 15.71 14.01 11.20
CA LYS A 75 15.94 14.06 9.74
C LYS A 75 16.63 12.79 9.24
N ASP A 76 17.64 12.32 9.95
CA ASP A 76 18.40 11.13 9.55
C ASP A 76 17.58 9.85 9.65
N LEU A 77 16.72 9.75 10.68
CA LEU A 77 15.82 8.62 10.91
C LEU A 77 14.49 8.72 10.14
N ARG A 78 14.36 9.68 9.20
CA ARG A 78 13.10 9.91 8.51
C ARG A 78 12.62 8.64 7.82
N PRO A 79 11.48 8.06 8.23
CA PRO A 79 10.97 6.86 7.61
C PRO A 79 10.60 7.17 6.15
N LYS A 80 11.04 6.28 5.25
CA LYS A 80 10.59 6.22 3.86
C LYS A 80 10.25 4.78 3.55
N PHE A 81 9.01 4.53 3.17
CA PHE A 81 8.55 3.22 2.76
C PHE A 81 8.63 3.12 1.24
N SER A 82 9.39 2.16 0.73
CA SER A 82 9.46 1.89 -0.70
C SER A 82 9.40 0.39 -0.98
N ALA A 83 8.74 0.02 -2.08
CA ALA A 83 8.71 -1.34 -2.59
C ALA A 83 9.91 -1.54 -3.53
N ALA A 84 10.93 -2.25 -3.02
CA ALA A 84 12.17 -2.56 -3.74
C ALA A 84 12.89 -1.33 -4.35
N GLY A 85 12.63 -0.13 -3.84
CA GLY A 85 13.17 1.13 -4.38
C GLY A 85 12.52 1.61 -5.69
N PHE A 86 11.57 0.86 -6.26
CA PHE A 86 10.90 1.23 -7.52
C PHE A 86 9.65 2.07 -7.29
N PHE A 87 8.94 1.85 -6.18
CA PHE A 87 7.71 2.56 -5.85
C PHE A 87 7.72 3.04 -4.41
N ASP A 88 7.51 4.33 -4.21
CA ASP A 88 7.23 4.86 -2.88
C ASP A 88 5.84 4.40 -2.42
N ILE A 89 5.79 3.80 -1.22
CA ILE A 89 4.55 3.30 -0.62
C ILE A 89 3.86 4.48 0.06
N ASN A 90 3.16 5.27 -0.75
CA ASN A 90 2.36 6.40 -0.30
C ASN A 90 0.91 6.29 -0.78
N GLN A 91 0.03 7.16 -0.30
CA GLN A 91 -1.39 7.12 -0.65
C GLN A 91 -1.65 7.29 -2.17
N ARG A 92 -0.71 7.86 -2.93
CA ARG A 92 -0.85 8.09 -4.39
C ARG A 92 -0.76 6.79 -5.20
N ILE A 93 -0.13 5.74 -4.67
CA ILE A 93 0.03 4.48 -5.40
C ILE A 93 -1.33 3.82 -5.71
N LEU A 94 -2.31 3.97 -4.81
CA LEU A 94 -3.66 3.40 -4.95
C LEU A 94 -4.42 3.97 -6.16
N PRO A 95 -4.65 5.30 -6.27
CA PRO A 95 -5.34 5.86 -7.42
C PRO A 95 -4.56 5.67 -8.72
N THR A 96 -3.21 5.71 -8.70
CA THR A 96 -2.40 5.42 -9.89
C THR A 96 -2.59 3.97 -10.36
N PHE A 97 -2.60 3.01 -9.43
CA PHE A 97 -2.86 1.61 -9.76
C PHE A 97 -4.25 1.43 -10.39
N PHE A 98 -5.30 1.97 -9.77
CA PHE A 98 -6.66 1.88 -10.30
C PHE A 98 -6.82 2.58 -11.64
N SER A 99 -6.18 3.73 -11.83
CA SER A 99 -6.16 4.44 -13.11
C SER A 99 -5.52 3.58 -14.19
N ASN A 100 -4.31 3.06 -13.94
CA ASN A 100 -3.61 2.22 -14.91
C ASN A 100 -4.41 0.95 -15.24
N LEU A 101 -4.95 0.28 -14.22
CA LEU A 101 -5.80 -0.89 -14.41
C LEU A 101 -7.01 -0.56 -15.28
N SER A 102 -7.70 0.54 -14.99
CA SER A 102 -8.86 1.00 -15.77
C SER A 102 -8.47 1.29 -17.22
N THR A 103 -7.35 1.99 -17.44
CA THR A 103 -6.81 2.27 -18.78
C THR A 103 -6.55 0.98 -19.55
N TYR A 104 -5.89 0.00 -18.95
CA TYR A 104 -5.62 -1.29 -19.62
C TYR A 104 -6.90 -2.07 -19.91
N LEU A 105 -7.87 -2.10 -18.99
CA LEU A 105 -9.17 -2.73 -19.22
C LEU A 105 -9.90 -2.09 -20.41
N ILE A 106 -9.92 -0.75 -20.47
CA ILE A 106 -10.51 -0.01 -21.58
C ILE A 106 -9.81 -0.36 -22.90
N ILE A 107 -8.48 -0.39 -22.93
CA ILE A 107 -7.70 -0.76 -24.12
C ILE A 107 -8.05 -2.18 -24.59
N ILE A 108 -8.06 -3.15 -23.67
CA ILE A 108 -8.39 -4.55 -23.98
C ILE A 108 -9.83 -4.66 -24.53
N LEU A 109 -10.79 -3.95 -23.91
CA LEU A 109 -12.16 -3.93 -24.38
C LEU A 109 -12.27 -3.34 -25.79
N GLN A 110 -11.59 -2.23 -26.07
CA GLN A 110 -11.57 -1.63 -27.40
C GLN A 110 -10.99 -2.58 -28.45
N PHE A 111 -9.89 -3.27 -28.15
CA PHE A 111 -9.33 -4.27 -29.08
C PHE A 111 -10.28 -5.43 -29.33
N LYS A 112 -10.96 -5.94 -28.29
CA LYS A 112 -11.93 -7.02 -28.43
C LYS A 112 -13.12 -6.64 -29.30
N PHE A 113 -13.64 -5.43 -29.14
CA PHE A 113 -14.75 -4.94 -29.97
C PHE A 113 -14.33 -4.60 -31.39
N SER A 114 -13.07 -4.21 -31.62
CA SER A 114 -12.56 -3.89 -32.95
C SER A 114 -12.18 -5.12 -33.78
N SER A 115 -11.96 -6.28 -33.13
CA SER A 115 -11.69 -7.56 -33.80
C SER A 115 -12.94 -8.37 -34.18
N LEU A 116 -14.13 -7.80 -34.00
CA LEU A 116 -15.44 -8.43 -34.21
C LEU A 116 -16.18 -7.69 -35.33
#